data_AF-A0A6V1RWX3-F1
#
_entry.id   AF-A0A6V1RWX3-F1
#
_cell.length_a   1.000
_cell.length_b   1.000
_cell.length_c   1.000
_cell.angle_alpha   90.00
_cell.angle_beta   90.00
_cell.angle_gamma   90.00
#
_symmetry.space_group_name_H-M   'P 1'
#
loop_
_entity.id
_entity.type
_entity.pdbx_description
1 polymer ?
#
loop_
_entity_poly.entity_id
_entity_poly.type
_entity_poly.pdbx_seq_one_letter_code
_entity_poly.pdbx_strand_id
1 'polypeptide(L)'
;MKFHLLILGVVVSMALASVLDSFSLECHKAYTSCVENAQKDISEFTSIVDEGKCIPDFGEKCDSLCSKVLDEFTSSAPDSDDDPEKVAVFDGKVKELSRAVDSPLQVLYYKQLGLLREKALGRYRSHSADSAANDYEAMQVADAFFAKEAEAATRGAAGAGWDYAAEQAQLQSTMNELAARNKKLAEATQKAQASQQSILQYLQQQQAQIQALQQQLYGQQGSPWQLALAYRVPDTSINLSGAFQDGRTSIQMTCVPDSSRQYLGQHGFTYGVGPGNLGLSVNLNL
;
A
#
# COMPACT_ATOMS: atom_id res chain seq x y z
N MET A 1 77.28 20.60 29.88
CA MET A 1 75.98 20.31 30.53
C MET A 1 74.74 20.45 29.63
N LYS A 2 74.72 21.31 28.58
CA LYS A 2 73.53 21.44 27.69
C LYS A 2 73.19 20.22 26.82
N PHE A 3 74.17 19.36 26.48
CA PHE A 3 73.94 18.17 25.63
C PHE A 3 73.22 17.02 26.35
N HIS A 4 73.34 16.89 27.67
CA HIS A 4 72.64 15.83 28.42
C HIS A 4 71.14 16.11 28.60
N LEU A 5 70.74 17.38 28.70
CA LEU A 5 69.32 17.74 28.83
C LEU A 5 68.52 17.48 27.54
N LEU A 6 69.14 17.65 26.37
CA LEU A 6 68.52 17.43 25.07
C LEU A 6 68.32 15.94 24.77
N ILE A 7 69.27 15.09 25.16
CA ILE A 7 69.16 13.63 24.99
C ILE A 7 68.09 13.06 25.93
N LEU A 8 68.01 13.55 27.18
CA LEU A 8 66.94 13.14 28.10
C LEU A 8 65.54 13.53 27.58
N GLY A 9 65.39 14.74 27.03
CA GLY A 9 64.11 15.20 26.47
C GLY A 9 63.63 14.39 25.27
N VAL A 10 64.53 13.99 24.37
CA VAL A 10 64.19 13.16 23.20
C VAL A 10 63.88 11.71 23.60
N VAL A 11 64.61 11.15 24.56
CA VAL A 11 64.38 9.78 25.05
C VAL A 11 63.06 9.69 25.83
N VAL A 12 62.73 10.70 26.64
CA VAL A 12 61.44 10.79 27.34
C VAL A 12 60.29 10.96 26.33
N SER A 13 60.46 11.81 25.31
CA SER A 13 59.45 11.99 24.26
C SER A 13 59.21 10.73 23.41
N MET A 14 60.26 9.94 23.11
CA MET A 14 60.13 8.65 22.41
C MET A 14 59.50 7.57 23.29
N ALA A 15 59.81 7.55 24.59
CA ALA A 15 59.19 6.61 25.53
C ALA A 15 57.70 6.90 25.71
N LEU A 16 57.31 8.18 25.85
CA LEU A 16 55.91 8.61 25.90
C LEU A 16 55.15 8.24 24.61
N ALA A 17 55.75 8.44 23.43
CA ALA A 17 55.15 8.01 22.17
C ALA A 17 54.89 6.49 22.12
N SER A 18 55.85 5.68 22.59
CA SER A 18 55.71 4.22 22.61
C SER A 18 54.63 3.72 23.59
N VAL A 19 54.45 4.43 24.72
CA VAL A 19 53.41 4.11 25.72
C VAL A 19 52.03 4.52 25.21
N LEU A 20 51.93 5.66 24.54
CA LEU A 20 50.69 6.12 23.90
C LEU A 20 50.27 5.17 22.76
N ASP A 21 51.23 4.67 21.98
CA ASP A 21 50.99 3.67 20.94
C ASP A 21 50.49 2.33 21.53
N SER A 22 51.05 1.88 22.65
CA SER A 22 50.57 0.67 23.33
C SER A 22 49.17 0.84 23.93
N PHE A 23 48.88 2.00 24.53
CA PHE A 23 47.57 2.33 25.09
C PHE A 23 46.50 2.38 23.99
N SER A 24 46.80 3.07 22.89
CA SER A 24 45.93 3.14 21.71
C SER A 24 45.63 1.75 21.13
N LEU A 25 46.63 0.87 21.08
CA LEU A 25 46.46 -0.51 20.61
C LEU A 25 45.55 -1.33 21.53
N GLU A 26 45.68 -1.20 22.85
CA GLU A 26 44.83 -1.88 23.82
C GLU A 26 43.40 -1.35 23.80
N CYS A 27 43.20 -0.04 23.74
CA CYS A 27 41.89 0.57 23.50
C CYS A 27 41.26 0.08 22.18
N HIS A 28 42.07 -0.08 21.13
CA HIS A 28 41.57 -0.59 19.85
C HIS A 28 41.16 -2.06 19.91
N LYS A 29 41.85 -2.91 20.69
CA LYS A 29 41.44 -4.30 20.94
C LYS A 29 40.11 -4.36 21.70
N ALA A 30 39.98 -3.57 22.77
CA ALA A 30 38.73 -3.46 23.54
C ALA A 30 37.58 -2.97 22.65
N TYR A 31 37.83 -1.94 21.83
CA TYR A 31 36.89 -1.43 20.84
C TYR A 31 36.40 -2.52 19.88
N THR A 32 37.31 -3.24 19.23
CA THR A 32 36.95 -4.28 18.24
C THR A 32 36.14 -5.40 18.88
N SER A 33 36.52 -5.84 20.09
CA SER A 33 35.75 -6.85 20.82
C SER A 33 34.33 -6.37 21.16
N CYS A 34 34.18 -5.11 21.59
CA CYS A 34 32.88 -4.53 21.91
C CYS A 34 32.01 -4.39 20.67
N VAL A 35 32.58 -3.96 19.54
CA VAL A 35 31.86 -3.85 18.26
C VAL A 35 31.43 -5.23 17.77
N GLU A 36 32.27 -6.26 17.84
CA GLU A 36 31.91 -7.62 17.43
C GLU A 36 30.76 -8.20 18.26
N ASN A 37 30.74 -7.94 19.57
CA ASN A 37 29.64 -8.35 20.44
C ASN A 37 28.36 -7.58 20.14
N ALA A 38 28.45 -6.26 19.97
CA ALA A 38 27.31 -5.43 19.58
C ALA A 38 26.72 -5.86 18.24
N GLN A 39 27.55 -6.23 17.27
CA GLN A 39 27.12 -6.71 15.95
C GLN A 39 26.34 -8.03 16.03
N LYS A 40 26.66 -8.92 16.98
CA LYS A 40 25.86 -10.13 17.21
C LYS A 40 24.45 -9.76 17.68
N ASP A 41 24.35 -8.92 18.70
CA ASP A 41 23.06 -8.45 19.23
C ASP A 41 22.24 -7.72 18.14
N ILE A 42 22.88 -6.88 17.32
CA ILE A 42 22.27 -6.19 16.17
C ILE A 42 21.82 -7.18 15.09
N SER A 43 22.57 -8.25 14.84
CA SER A 43 22.21 -9.25 13.82
C SER A 43 20.95 -10.02 14.19
N GLU A 44 20.70 -10.25 15.49
CA GLU A 44 19.45 -10.84 15.98
C GLU A 44 18.26 -9.92 15.70
N PHE A 45 18.40 -8.62 15.99
CA PHE A 45 17.39 -7.62 15.65
C PHE A 45 17.15 -7.55 14.14
N THR A 46 18.22 -7.62 13.35
CA THR A 46 18.15 -7.62 11.89
C THR A 46 17.32 -8.80 11.38
N SER A 47 17.55 -10.01 11.89
CA SER A 47 16.78 -11.20 11.50
C SER A 47 15.29 -11.04 11.78
N ILE A 48 14.92 -10.48 12.94
CA ILE A 48 13.50 -10.29 13.31
C ILE A 48 12.82 -9.28 12.37
N VAL A 49 13.50 -8.18 12.06
CA VAL A 49 12.98 -7.13 11.17
C VAL A 49 12.89 -7.63 9.72
N ASP A 50 13.88 -8.40 9.26
CA ASP A 50 13.87 -8.98 7.91
C ASP A 50 12.79 -10.07 7.74
N GLU A 51 12.37 -10.74 8.81
CA GLU A 51 11.17 -11.59 8.84
C GLU A 51 9.84 -10.81 8.76
N GLY A 52 9.90 -9.46 8.75
CA GLY A 52 8.71 -8.60 8.72
C GLY A 52 8.03 -8.44 10.08
N LYS A 53 8.70 -8.79 11.18
CA LYS A 53 8.19 -8.61 12.55
C LYS A 53 8.70 -7.28 13.14
N CYS A 54 7.88 -6.66 13.97
CA CYS A 54 8.31 -5.46 14.71
C CYS A 54 8.90 -5.90 16.04
N ILE A 55 9.99 -5.27 16.43
CA ILE A 55 10.59 -5.51 17.74
C ILE A 55 9.83 -4.65 18.77
N PRO A 56 9.21 -5.24 19.80
CA PRO A 56 8.55 -4.47 20.85
C PRO A 56 9.61 -3.71 21.65
N ASP A 57 9.28 -2.48 22.05
CA ASP A 57 10.12 -1.59 22.85
C ASP A 57 11.53 -1.43 22.27
N PHE A 58 11.60 -1.28 20.94
CA PHE A 58 12.86 -1.20 20.21
C PHE A 58 13.75 -0.04 20.69
N GLY A 59 13.15 1.09 21.06
CA GLY A 59 13.88 2.24 21.60
C GLY A 59 14.64 1.89 22.88
N GLU A 60 13.96 1.28 23.86
CA GLU A 60 14.56 0.85 25.13
C GLU A 60 15.65 -0.21 24.92
N LYS A 61 15.46 -1.13 23.96
CA LYS A 61 16.47 -2.15 23.61
C LYS A 61 17.71 -1.52 22.99
N CYS A 62 17.55 -0.53 22.13
CA CYS A 62 18.67 0.22 21.56
C CYS A 62 19.43 1.01 22.63
N ASP A 63 18.71 1.65 23.55
CA ASP A 63 19.32 2.36 24.69
C ASP A 63 20.09 1.42 25.62
N SER A 64 19.51 0.27 25.92
CA SER A 64 20.13 -0.77 26.74
C SER A 64 21.38 -1.34 26.08
N LEU A 65 21.34 -1.60 24.77
CA LEU A 65 22.49 -2.10 24.02
C LEU A 65 23.62 -1.07 23.98
N CYS A 66 23.32 0.19 23.67
CA CYS A 66 24.33 1.25 23.68
C CYS A 66 24.97 1.44 25.05
N SER A 67 24.17 1.41 26.13
CA SER A 67 24.69 1.52 27.50
C SER A 67 25.57 0.33 27.86
N LYS A 68 25.12 -0.89 27.57
CA LYS A 68 25.88 -2.13 27.77
C LYS A 68 27.24 -2.09 27.06
N VAL A 69 27.27 -1.66 25.79
CA VAL A 69 28.51 -1.59 25.00
C VAL A 69 29.48 -0.54 25.56
N LEU A 70 28.96 0.59 26.05
CA LEU A 70 29.78 1.63 26.69
C LEU A 70 30.35 1.17 28.04
N ASP A 71 29.56 0.45 28.83
CA ASP A 71 29.99 -0.12 30.12
C ASP A 71 31.04 -1.23 29.90
N GLU A 72 30.84 -2.09 28.90
CA GLU A 72 31.80 -3.12 28.50
C GLU A 72 33.13 -2.51 28.02
N PHE A 73 33.06 -1.44 27.23
CA PHE A 73 34.24 -0.72 26.76
C PHE A 73 34.99 -0.04 27.92
N THR A 74 34.27 0.63 28.80
CA THR A 74 34.86 1.31 29.97
C THR A 74 35.52 0.31 30.93
N SER A 75 34.95 -0.89 31.07
CA SER A 75 35.50 -1.95 31.92
C SER A 75 36.68 -2.70 31.29
N SER A 76 36.76 -2.74 29.96
CA SER A 76 37.78 -3.49 29.21
C SER A 76 38.94 -2.63 28.73
N ALA A 77 38.77 -1.30 28.71
CA ALA A 77 39.79 -0.38 28.32
C ALA A 77 40.85 -0.22 29.43
N PRO A 78 42.12 0.02 29.05
CA PRO A 78 43.18 0.35 30.01
C PRO A 78 42.90 1.68 30.72
N ASP A 79 43.29 1.77 32.00
CA ASP A 79 43.19 3.01 32.78
C ASP A 79 44.05 4.12 32.14
N SER A 80 43.47 5.31 32.05
CA SER A 80 44.12 6.47 31.43
C SER A 80 45.12 7.18 32.37
N ASP A 81 45.25 6.76 33.63
CA ASP A 81 46.12 7.35 34.66
C ASP A 81 45.99 8.90 34.78
N ASP A 82 44.83 9.47 34.44
CA ASP A 82 44.57 10.91 34.31
C ASP A 82 45.51 11.66 33.33
N ASP A 83 46.16 10.94 32.40
CA ASP A 83 46.98 11.54 31.34
C ASP A 83 46.08 12.17 30.26
N PRO A 84 46.20 13.49 29.99
CA PRO A 84 45.34 14.19 29.05
C PRO A 84 45.38 13.63 27.62
N GLU A 85 46.51 13.04 27.18
CA GLU A 85 46.62 12.46 25.84
C GLU A 85 45.90 11.10 25.76
N LYS A 86 46.02 10.27 26.81
CA LYS A 86 45.30 8.99 26.90
C LYS A 86 43.79 9.19 27.03
N VAL A 87 43.35 10.19 27.81
CA VAL A 87 41.94 10.57 27.93
C VAL A 87 41.38 10.99 26.57
N ALA A 88 42.12 11.79 25.79
CA ALA A 88 41.68 12.19 24.45
C ALA A 88 41.54 11.01 23.48
N VAL A 89 42.44 10.03 23.54
CA VAL A 89 42.36 8.78 22.76
C VAL A 89 41.15 7.95 23.18
N PHE A 90 40.93 7.79 24.49
CA PHE A 90 39.78 7.08 25.03
C PHE A 90 38.45 7.73 24.60
N ASP A 91 38.29 9.04 24.78
CA ASP A 91 37.11 9.79 24.38
C ASP A 91 36.84 9.71 22.87
N GLY A 92 37.91 9.74 22.07
CA GLY A 92 37.82 9.53 20.62
C GLY A 92 37.24 8.16 20.28
N LYS A 93 37.70 7.11 20.96
CA LYS A 93 37.22 5.74 20.77
C LYS A 93 35.80 5.52 21.28
N VAL A 94 35.41 6.14 22.39
CA VAL A 94 34.01 6.11 22.87
C VAL A 94 33.06 6.71 21.83
N LYS A 95 33.43 7.84 21.21
CA LYS A 95 32.63 8.48 20.15
C LYS A 95 32.56 7.61 18.89
N GLU A 96 33.68 7.01 18.49
CA GLU A 96 33.75 6.09 17.36
C GLU A 96 32.86 4.86 17.60
N LEU A 97 32.90 4.28 18.80
CA LEU A 97 32.12 3.12 19.21
C LEU A 97 30.62 3.42 19.19
N SER A 98 30.24 4.55 19.79
CA SER A 98 28.85 5.02 19.80
C SER A 98 28.32 5.16 18.37
N ARG A 99 29.11 5.73 17.45
CA ARG A 99 28.72 5.88 16.04
C ARG A 99 28.65 4.56 15.29
N ALA A 100 29.57 3.64 15.55
CA ALA A 100 29.62 2.33 14.92
C ALA A 100 28.42 1.46 15.28
N VAL A 101 27.90 1.61 16.50
CA VAL A 101 26.69 0.91 16.99
C VAL A 101 25.41 1.64 16.59
N ASP A 102 25.37 2.97 16.67
CA ASP A 102 24.16 3.75 16.38
C ASP A 102 23.75 3.69 14.90
N SER A 103 24.72 3.73 13.98
CA SER A 103 24.45 3.71 12.53
C SER A 103 23.64 2.49 12.05
N PRO A 104 24.01 1.24 12.36
CA PRO A 104 23.21 0.08 11.97
C PRO A 104 21.86 0.01 12.71
N LEU A 105 21.78 0.45 13.97
CA LEU A 105 20.51 0.54 14.71
C LEU A 105 19.55 1.52 14.06
N GLN A 106 20.04 2.65 13.55
CA GLN A 106 19.24 3.62 12.82
C GLN A 106 18.66 3.05 11.52
N VAL A 107 19.41 2.19 10.82
CA VAL A 107 18.89 1.50 9.62
C VAL A 107 17.74 0.56 9.99
N LEU A 108 17.86 -0.18 11.09
CA LEU A 108 16.79 -1.04 11.61
C LEU A 108 15.56 -0.24 12.05
N TYR A 109 15.76 0.92 12.67
CA TYR A 109 14.69 1.84 13.02
C TYR A 109 13.85 2.24 11.80
N TYR A 110 14.49 2.68 10.70
CA TYR A 110 13.75 3.04 9.48
C TYR A 110 13.01 1.86 8.86
N LYS A 111 13.62 0.65 8.85
CA LYS A 111 12.92 -0.56 8.40
C LYS A 111 11.70 -0.86 9.28
N GLN A 112 11.83 -0.74 10.59
CA GLN A 112 10.74 -0.95 11.55
C GLN A 112 9.62 0.08 11.37
N LEU A 113 9.92 1.35 11.13
CA LEU A 113 8.91 2.37 10.80
C LEU A 113 8.12 1.99 9.53
N GLY A 114 8.81 1.47 8.50
CA GLY A 114 8.16 0.95 7.29
C GLY A 114 7.16 -0.16 7.60
N LEU A 115 7.53 -1.13 8.43
CA LEU A 115 6.64 -2.22 8.86
C LEU A 115 5.47 -1.73 9.71
N LEU A 116 5.70 -0.76 10.61
CA LEU A 116 4.65 -0.15 11.41
C LEU A 116 3.64 0.60 10.54
N ARG A 117 4.11 1.31 9.52
CA ARG A 117 3.26 1.97 8.52
C ARG A 117 2.40 0.96 7.77
N GLU A 118 2.97 -0.17 7.34
CA GLU A 118 2.20 -1.23 6.68
C GLU A 118 1.12 -1.83 7.60
N LYS A 119 1.45 -2.05 8.88
CA LYS A 119 0.48 -2.51 9.87
C LYS A 119 -0.63 -1.48 10.13
N ALA A 120 -0.29 -0.20 10.21
CA ALA A 120 -1.26 0.88 10.37
C ALA A 120 -2.20 0.97 9.16
N LEU A 121 -1.66 0.89 7.94
CA LEU A 121 -2.46 0.81 6.71
C LEU A 121 -3.36 -0.43 6.66
N GLY A 122 -2.86 -1.57 7.15
CA GLY A 122 -3.66 -2.79 7.33
C GLY A 122 -4.86 -2.54 8.24
N ARG A 123 -4.65 -1.91 9.41
CA ARG A 123 -5.71 -1.54 10.34
C ARG A 123 -6.72 -0.57 9.74
N TYR A 124 -6.24 0.46 9.03
CA TYR A 124 -7.09 1.40 8.31
C TYR A 124 -8.00 0.68 7.31
N ARG A 125 -7.45 -0.21 6.48
CA ARG A 125 -8.22 -0.99 5.51
C ARG A 125 -9.30 -1.84 6.18
N SER A 126 -8.96 -2.54 7.25
CA SER A 126 -9.93 -3.34 8.01
C SER A 126 -11.05 -2.48 8.59
N HIS A 127 -10.74 -1.34 9.21
CA HIS A 127 -11.77 -0.46 9.80
C HIS A 127 -12.63 0.24 8.74
N SER A 128 -12.04 0.64 7.61
CA SER A 128 -12.77 1.26 6.49
C SER A 128 -13.72 0.30 5.79
N ALA A 129 -13.45 -1.01 5.83
CA ALA A 129 -14.30 -2.04 5.24
C ALA A 129 -15.58 -2.28 6.07
N ASP A 130 -15.49 -2.18 7.39
CA ASP A 130 -16.61 -2.42 8.31
C ASP A 130 -17.60 -1.25 8.37
N SER A 131 -17.17 -0.02 8.05
CA SER A 131 -18.06 1.13 7.97
C SER A 131 -17.56 2.18 6.97
N ALA A 132 -18.12 2.16 5.76
CA ALA A 132 -17.86 3.15 4.71
C ALA A 132 -18.22 4.60 5.11
N ALA A 133 -18.95 4.79 6.23
CA ALA A 133 -19.33 6.10 6.75
C ALA A 133 -18.31 6.71 7.71
N ASN A 134 -17.29 5.96 8.18
CA ASN A 134 -16.38 6.41 9.25
C ASN A 134 -14.89 6.36 8.86
N ASP A 135 -14.55 6.67 7.60
CA ASP A 135 -13.16 6.80 7.12
C ASP A 135 -12.30 7.70 8.03
N TYR A 136 -12.89 8.76 8.58
CA TYR A 136 -12.20 9.67 9.50
C TYR A 136 -11.80 9.00 10.82
N GLU A 137 -12.68 8.17 11.40
CA GLU A 137 -12.37 7.40 12.61
C GLU A 137 -11.31 6.33 12.31
N ALA A 138 -11.44 5.63 11.18
CA ALA A 138 -10.45 4.64 10.75
C ALA A 138 -9.06 5.25 10.56
N MET A 139 -8.98 6.49 10.03
CA MET A 139 -7.72 7.23 9.93
C MET A 139 -7.13 7.59 11.29
N GLN A 140 -7.95 8.06 12.24
CA GLN A 140 -7.47 8.37 13.59
C GLN A 140 -6.94 7.14 14.33
N VAL A 141 -7.64 6.01 14.23
CA VAL A 141 -7.22 4.76 14.88
C VAL A 141 -5.89 4.26 14.31
N ALA A 142 -5.70 4.36 12.99
CA ALA A 142 -4.46 3.97 12.33
C ALA A 142 -3.29 4.92 12.68
N ASP A 143 -3.52 6.24 12.68
CA ASP A 143 -2.50 7.23 13.04
C ASP A 143 -2.10 7.12 14.51
N ALA A 144 -3.05 6.98 15.44
CA ALA A 144 -2.79 6.80 16.85
C ALA A 144 -2.01 5.50 17.14
N PHE A 145 -2.32 4.42 16.42
CA PHE A 145 -1.55 3.17 16.50
C PHE A 145 -0.12 3.39 16.02
N PHE A 146 0.07 4.02 14.86
CA PHE A 146 1.41 4.30 14.33
C PHE A 146 2.22 5.18 15.30
N ALA A 147 1.65 6.29 15.76
CA ALA A 147 2.33 7.23 16.66
C ALA A 147 2.79 6.55 17.95
N LYS A 148 1.91 5.76 18.58
CA LYS A 148 2.25 5.03 19.81
C LYS A 148 3.40 4.03 19.61
N GLU A 149 3.33 3.22 18.56
CA GLU A 149 4.35 2.19 18.31
C GLU A 149 5.66 2.81 17.79
N ALA A 150 5.59 3.90 17.03
CA ALA A 150 6.76 4.64 16.56
C ALA A 150 7.46 5.35 17.72
N GLU A 151 6.71 5.94 18.66
CA GLU A 151 7.26 6.53 19.88
C GLU A 151 7.99 5.48 20.74
N ALA A 152 7.38 4.31 20.94
CA ALA A 152 8.02 3.19 21.66
C ALA A 152 9.25 2.62 20.93
N ALA A 153 9.31 2.75 19.59
CA ALA A 153 10.47 2.36 18.79
C ALA A 153 11.54 3.45 18.73
N THR A 154 11.21 4.69 19.07
CA THR A 154 12.15 5.82 19.04
C THR A 154 13.01 5.78 20.29
N ARG A 155 14.32 5.96 20.10
CA ARG A 155 15.30 6.00 21.19
C ARG A 155 15.15 7.31 21.98
N GLY A 156 15.05 7.24 23.31
CA GLY A 156 14.81 8.42 24.16
C GLY A 156 16.08 9.22 24.43
N ALA A 157 16.01 10.56 24.37
CA ALA A 157 17.03 11.59 24.72
C ALA A 157 18.46 11.50 24.11
N ALA A 158 19.00 10.31 23.86
CA ALA A 158 20.30 10.03 23.26
C ALA A 158 20.24 9.81 21.74
N GLY A 159 19.06 9.52 21.18
CA GLY A 159 18.82 9.35 19.75
C GLY A 159 18.64 10.65 18.99
N ALA A 160 19.49 11.66 19.24
CA ALA A 160 19.42 12.99 18.64
C ALA A 160 19.52 12.93 17.10
N GLY A 161 18.39 12.70 16.44
CA GLY A 161 18.28 12.50 14.99
C GLY A 161 17.32 11.41 14.55
N TRP A 162 16.76 10.62 15.47
CA TRP A 162 15.73 9.63 15.16
C TRP A 162 14.36 10.31 15.23
N ASP A 163 13.72 10.43 14.07
CA ASP A 163 12.42 11.06 13.91
C ASP A 163 11.52 10.15 13.07
N TYR A 164 10.22 10.15 13.37
CA TYR A 164 9.20 9.44 12.63
C TYR A 164 8.22 10.37 11.91
N ALA A 165 8.37 11.70 12.02
CA ALA A 165 7.45 12.67 11.44
C ALA A 165 7.30 12.52 9.91
N ALA A 166 8.41 12.23 9.21
CA ALA A 166 8.38 11.98 7.77
C ALA A 166 7.53 10.75 7.40
N GLU A 167 7.66 9.66 8.17
CA GLU A 167 6.89 8.43 7.97
C GLU A 167 5.42 8.60 8.36
N GLN A 168 5.14 9.36 9.42
CA GLN A 168 3.78 9.73 9.80
C GLN A 168 3.10 10.56 8.70
N ALA A 169 3.79 11.56 8.14
CA ALA A 169 3.28 12.37 7.04
C ALA A 169 2.98 11.50 5.80
N GLN A 170 3.86 10.54 5.50
CA GLN A 170 3.64 9.60 4.40
C GLN A 170 2.45 8.68 4.64
N LEU A 171 2.26 8.19 5.87
CA LEU A 171 1.08 7.41 6.27
C LEU A 171 -0.21 8.22 6.05
N GLN A 172 -0.25 9.45 6.56
CA GLN A 172 -1.40 10.35 6.42
C GLN A 172 -1.72 10.66 4.95
N SER A 173 -0.72 10.95 4.13
CA SER A 173 -0.90 11.15 2.69
C SER A 173 -1.49 9.92 2.02
N THR A 174 -0.97 8.74 2.32
CA THR A 174 -1.45 7.48 1.75
C THR A 174 -2.90 7.18 2.13
N MET A 175 -3.26 7.42 3.40
CA MET A 175 -4.65 7.24 3.87
C MET A 175 -5.62 8.22 3.20
N ASN A 176 -5.22 9.49 3.05
CA ASN A 176 -6.02 10.50 2.35
C ASN A 176 -6.25 10.12 0.87
N GLU A 177 -5.22 9.62 0.19
CA GLU A 177 -5.34 9.13 -1.18
C GLU A 177 -6.28 7.93 -1.29
N LEU A 178 -6.21 6.99 -0.34
CA LEU A 178 -7.10 5.83 -0.30
C LEU A 178 -8.56 6.25 -0.07
N ALA A 179 -8.82 7.13 0.90
CA ALA A 179 -10.14 7.68 1.15
C ALA A 179 -10.71 8.40 -0.09
N ALA A 180 -9.90 9.23 -0.75
CA ALA A 180 -10.30 9.92 -1.98
C ALA A 180 -10.61 8.95 -3.13
N ARG A 181 -9.86 7.85 -3.27
CA ARG A 181 -10.14 6.80 -4.26
C ARG A 181 -11.42 6.04 -3.93
N ASN A 182 -11.63 5.65 -2.67
CA ASN A 182 -12.83 4.96 -2.23
C ASN A 182 -14.09 5.81 -2.46
N LYS A 183 -14.03 7.11 -2.16
CA LYS A 183 -15.13 8.03 -2.44
C LYS A 183 -15.47 8.11 -3.93
N LYS A 184 -14.47 8.24 -4.80
CA LYS A 184 -14.69 8.25 -6.27
C LYS A 184 -15.30 6.94 -6.78
N LEU A 185 -14.87 5.80 -6.24
CA LEU A 185 -15.45 4.50 -6.58
C LEU A 185 -16.90 4.39 -6.11
N ALA A 186 -17.20 4.84 -4.88
CA ALA A 186 -18.56 4.87 -4.36
C ALA A 186 -19.48 5.77 -5.20
N GLU A 187 -19.02 6.97 -5.58
CA GLU A 187 -19.76 7.89 -6.47
C GLU A 187 -20.00 7.28 -7.86
N ALA A 188 -19.00 6.62 -8.45
CA ALA A 188 -19.14 5.96 -9.74
C ALA A 188 -20.15 4.80 -9.69
N THR A 189 -20.09 3.97 -8.65
CA THR A 189 -21.04 2.87 -8.44
C THR A 189 -22.45 3.40 -8.18
N GLN A 190 -22.61 4.46 -7.37
CA GLN A 190 -23.90 5.10 -7.15
C GLN A 190 -24.48 5.69 -8.44
N LYS A 191 -23.66 6.36 -9.26
CA LYS A 191 -24.11 6.90 -10.55
C LYS A 191 -24.52 5.80 -11.51
N ALA A 192 -23.78 4.68 -11.55
CA ALA A 192 -24.14 3.52 -12.33
C ALA A 192 -25.48 2.92 -11.86
N GLN A 193 -25.67 2.74 -10.55
CA GLN A 193 -26.92 2.24 -9.97
C GLN A 193 -28.11 3.18 -10.24
N ALA A 194 -27.93 4.49 -10.06
CA ALA A 194 -28.96 5.48 -10.36
C ALA A 194 -29.36 5.45 -11.84
N SER A 195 -28.38 5.30 -12.75
CA SER A 195 -28.66 5.15 -14.18
C SER A 195 -29.44 3.87 -14.49
N GLN A 196 -29.09 2.74 -13.86
CA GLN A 196 -29.83 1.48 -14.00
C GLN A 196 -31.27 1.59 -13.50
N GLN A 197 -31.49 2.25 -12.36
CA GLN A 197 -32.84 2.51 -11.85
C GLN A 197 -33.66 3.40 -12.80
N SER A 198 -33.04 4.43 -13.39
CA SER A 198 -33.72 5.30 -14.36
C SER A 198 -34.11 4.57 -15.65
N ILE A 199 -33.25 3.67 -16.15
CA ILE A 199 -33.54 2.83 -17.33
C ILE A 199 -34.71 1.89 -17.04
N LEU A 200 -34.74 1.27 -15.85
CA LEU A 200 -35.84 0.37 -15.46
C LEU A 200 -37.18 1.12 -15.33
N GLN A 201 -37.18 2.35 -14.79
CA GLN A 201 -38.38 3.19 -14.75
C GLN A 201 -38.89 3.52 -16.15
N TYR A 202 -37.97 3.89 -17.07
CA TYR A 202 -38.34 4.19 -18.45
C TYR A 202 -38.93 2.97 -19.17
N LEU A 203 -38.37 1.77 -18.96
CA LEU A 203 -38.91 0.53 -19.52
C LEU A 203 -40.32 0.21 -19.01
N GLN A 204 -40.59 0.39 -17.71
CA GLN A 204 -41.96 0.22 -17.18
C GLN A 204 -42.95 1.21 -17.81
N GLN A 205 -42.53 2.46 -18.00
CA GLN A 205 -43.38 3.48 -18.62
C GLN A 205 -43.72 3.12 -20.08
N GLN A 206 -42.75 2.61 -20.85
CA GLN A 206 -42.99 2.13 -22.21
C GLN A 206 -43.97 0.95 -22.24
N GLN A 207 -43.86 0.02 -21.29
CA GLN A 207 -44.76 -1.13 -21.21
C GLN A 207 -46.21 -0.70 -20.92
N ALA A 208 -46.41 0.30 -20.06
CA ALA A 208 -47.73 0.88 -19.79
C ALA A 208 -48.31 1.63 -21.01
N GLN A 209 -47.48 2.38 -21.75
CA GLN A 209 -47.92 3.02 -23.00
C GLN A 209 -48.33 2.00 -24.07
N ILE A 210 -47.62 0.87 -24.19
CA ILE A 210 -47.96 -0.19 -25.13
C ILE A 210 -49.33 -0.82 -24.79
N GLN A 211 -49.63 -1.03 -23.50
CA GLN A 211 -50.96 -1.55 -23.10
C GLN A 211 -52.09 -0.54 -23.36
N ALA A 212 -51.84 0.76 -23.12
CA ALA A 212 -52.81 1.80 -23.44
C ALA A 212 -53.05 1.92 -24.96
N LEU A 213 -52.00 1.81 -25.78
CA LEU A 213 -52.11 1.75 -27.24
C LEU A 213 -52.87 0.51 -27.70
N GLN A 214 -52.66 -0.67 -27.09
CA GLN A 214 -53.45 -1.86 -27.40
C GLN A 214 -54.95 -1.64 -27.12
N GLN A 215 -55.31 -0.96 -26.03
CA GLN A 215 -56.72 -0.66 -25.73
C GLN A 215 -57.33 0.40 -26.67
N GLN A 216 -56.55 1.40 -27.12
CA GLN A 216 -57.02 2.38 -28.10
C GLN A 216 -57.15 1.79 -29.51
N LEU A 217 -56.26 0.88 -29.91
CA LEU A 217 -56.39 0.16 -31.19
C LEU A 217 -57.64 -0.75 -31.21
N TYR A 218 -58.04 -1.34 -30.09
CA TYR A 218 -59.30 -2.10 -30.01
C TYR A 218 -60.56 -1.22 -30.11
N GLY A 219 -60.43 0.11 -29.99
CA GLY A 219 -61.53 1.07 -30.07
C GLY A 219 -61.75 1.68 -31.46
N GLN A 220 -60.83 1.53 -32.41
CA GLN A 220 -61.02 1.97 -33.79
C GLN A 220 -61.04 0.80 -34.77
N GLN A 221 -62.14 0.71 -35.52
CA GLN A 221 -62.36 -0.21 -36.62
C GLN A 221 -61.26 -0.05 -37.69
N GLY A 222 -60.21 -0.89 -37.60
CA GLY A 222 -59.19 -1.09 -38.63
C GLY A 222 -59.16 -2.56 -39.04
N SER A 223 -59.40 -2.81 -40.33
CA SER A 223 -59.61 -4.10 -41.02
C SER A 223 -59.01 -5.37 -40.38
N PRO A 224 -59.78 -6.47 -40.22
CA PRO A 224 -59.38 -7.71 -39.51
C PRO A 224 -58.38 -8.60 -40.26
N TRP A 225 -57.70 -8.08 -41.28
CA TRP A 225 -56.74 -8.84 -42.07
C TRP A 225 -55.32 -8.60 -41.55
N GLN A 226 -54.83 -9.52 -40.73
CA GLN A 226 -53.43 -9.60 -40.32
C GLN A 226 -52.71 -10.54 -41.29
N LEU A 227 -51.81 -10.00 -42.11
CA LEU A 227 -51.02 -10.79 -43.05
C LEU A 227 -49.55 -10.71 -42.63
N ALA A 228 -49.02 -11.83 -42.14
CA ALA A 228 -47.62 -11.98 -41.80
C ALA A 228 -46.98 -12.95 -42.80
N LEU A 229 -45.93 -12.51 -43.48
CA LEU A 229 -45.22 -13.30 -44.47
C LEU A 229 -43.74 -13.31 -44.10
N ALA A 230 -43.26 -14.48 -43.67
CA ALA A 230 -41.86 -14.72 -43.36
C ALA A 230 -41.30 -15.66 -44.42
N TYR A 231 -40.29 -15.19 -45.16
CA TYR A 231 -39.60 -15.98 -46.17
C TYR A 231 -38.13 -16.12 -45.79
N ARG A 232 -37.69 -17.38 -45.69
CA ARG A 232 -36.30 -17.74 -45.43
C ARG A 232 -35.70 -18.31 -46.70
N VAL A 233 -34.70 -17.61 -47.22
CA VAL A 233 -33.96 -18.08 -48.40
C VAL A 233 -33.07 -19.26 -47.96
N PRO A 234 -33.15 -20.43 -48.60
CA PRO A 234 -32.25 -21.55 -48.32
C PRO A 234 -30.78 -21.16 -48.54
N ASP A 235 -29.86 -21.67 -47.73
CA ASP A 235 -28.41 -21.41 -47.78
C ASP A 235 -27.93 -19.97 -47.51
N THR A 236 -28.74 -19.10 -46.91
CA THR A 236 -28.29 -17.77 -46.44
C THR A 236 -28.78 -17.40 -45.03
N SER A 237 -28.01 -16.55 -44.33
CA SER A 237 -28.23 -16.11 -42.94
C SER A 237 -29.30 -15.01 -42.79
N ILE A 238 -30.08 -14.76 -43.84
CA ILE A 238 -31.00 -13.63 -43.95
C ILE A 238 -32.43 -14.12 -43.73
N ASN A 239 -33.10 -13.57 -42.71
CA ASN A 239 -34.52 -13.74 -42.47
C ASN A 239 -35.25 -12.46 -42.88
N LEU A 240 -36.28 -12.61 -43.70
CA LEU A 240 -37.16 -11.51 -44.09
C LEU A 240 -38.56 -11.79 -43.55
N SER A 241 -39.05 -10.93 -42.67
CA SER A 241 -40.41 -10.99 -42.13
C SER A 241 -41.12 -9.67 -42.38
N GLY A 242 -42.21 -9.71 -43.14
CA GLY A 242 -43.15 -8.62 -43.31
C GLY A 242 -44.42 -8.89 -42.50
N ALA A 243 -44.87 -7.92 -41.72
CA ALA A 243 -46.17 -7.98 -41.05
C ALA A 243 -46.97 -6.73 -41.40
N PHE A 244 -48.16 -6.93 -41.95
CA PHE A 244 -49.15 -5.89 -42.15
C PHE A 244 -50.20 -5.98 -41.04
N GLN A 245 -50.25 -4.95 -40.20
CA GLN A 245 -51.18 -4.87 -39.09
C GLN A 245 -51.67 -3.43 -38.92
N ASP A 246 -52.98 -3.26 -38.89
CA ASP A 246 -53.66 -1.99 -38.66
C ASP A 246 -53.19 -0.84 -39.58
N GLY A 247 -53.15 -1.12 -40.88
CA GLY A 247 -52.80 -0.12 -41.90
C GLY A 247 -51.32 0.25 -41.97
N ARG A 248 -50.45 -0.38 -41.17
CA ARG A 248 -49.00 -0.18 -41.18
C ARG A 248 -48.28 -1.40 -41.71
N THR A 249 -47.34 -1.19 -42.62
CA THR A 249 -46.46 -2.26 -43.12
C THR A 249 -45.14 -2.21 -42.36
N SER A 250 -44.84 -3.26 -41.61
CA SER A 250 -43.53 -3.43 -40.99
C SER A 250 -42.74 -4.51 -41.73
N ILE A 251 -41.60 -4.13 -42.30
CA ILE A 251 -40.67 -5.07 -42.92
C ILE A 251 -39.44 -5.14 -42.03
N GLN A 252 -39.18 -6.32 -41.48
CA GLN A 252 -38.00 -6.60 -40.68
C GLN A 252 -37.10 -7.55 -41.45
N MET A 253 -35.84 -7.13 -41.63
CA MET A 253 -34.78 -7.97 -42.15
C MET A 253 -33.78 -8.24 -41.02
N THR A 254 -33.59 -9.50 -40.65
CA THR A 254 -32.65 -9.91 -39.61
C THR A 254 -31.62 -10.86 -40.16
N CYS A 255 -30.34 -10.52 -39.99
CA CYS A 255 -29.23 -11.41 -40.29
C CYS A 255 -28.77 -12.08 -38.99
N VAL A 256 -28.90 -13.41 -38.90
CA VAL A 256 -28.45 -14.20 -37.76
C VAL A 256 -27.40 -15.20 -38.26
N PRO A 257 -26.14 -15.13 -37.80
CA PRO A 257 -25.10 -16.07 -38.23
C PRO A 257 -25.44 -17.50 -37.80
N ASP A 258 -25.28 -18.44 -38.74
CA ASP A 258 -25.79 -19.82 -38.64
C ASP A 258 -25.10 -20.70 -37.58
N SER A 259 -24.12 -20.15 -36.85
CA SER A 259 -23.44 -20.81 -35.72
C SER A 259 -24.19 -20.70 -34.38
N SER A 260 -25.33 -20.00 -34.32
CA SER A 260 -26.10 -19.78 -33.09
C SER A 260 -27.48 -20.48 -33.07
N ARG A 261 -27.65 -21.54 -33.87
CA ARG A 261 -28.89 -22.34 -33.97
C ARG A 261 -29.39 -22.96 -32.66
N GLN A 262 -28.52 -23.19 -31.66
CA GLN A 262 -28.90 -23.86 -30.41
C GLN A 262 -29.32 -22.93 -29.25
N TYR A 263 -29.24 -21.60 -29.41
CA TYR A 263 -29.64 -20.64 -28.34
C TYR A 263 -31.04 -20.04 -28.53
N LEU A 264 -31.80 -20.56 -29.50
CA LEU A 264 -33.20 -20.22 -29.70
C LEU A 264 -34.08 -21.24 -28.98
N GLY A 265 -34.32 -21.03 -27.67
CA GLY A 265 -35.44 -21.68 -26.99
C GLY A 265 -36.78 -21.25 -27.60
N GLN A 266 -37.88 -21.96 -27.27
CA GLN A 266 -39.24 -21.67 -27.76
C GLN A 266 -39.74 -20.24 -27.46
N HIS A 267 -39.06 -19.51 -26.58
CA HIS A 267 -39.15 -18.07 -26.44
C HIS A 267 -37.74 -17.50 -26.62
N GLY A 268 -37.55 -16.66 -27.64
CA GLY A 268 -36.23 -16.18 -28.05
C GLY A 268 -35.38 -15.56 -26.94
N PHE A 269 -34.06 -15.65 -27.13
CA PHE A 269 -32.98 -15.02 -26.36
C PHE A 269 -33.07 -15.12 -24.83
N THR A 270 -33.11 -16.34 -24.29
CA THR A 270 -32.64 -16.55 -22.92
C THR A 270 -31.20 -17.04 -22.93
N TYR A 271 -30.33 -16.21 -22.34
CA TYR A 271 -28.91 -16.41 -22.01
C TYR A 271 -27.85 -15.99 -23.04
N GLY A 272 -27.20 -14.87 -22.73
CA GLY A 272 -25.76 -14.71 -22.84
C GLY A 272 -25.20 -14.52 -24.24
N VAL A 273 -25.42 -13.35 -24.83
CA VAL A 273 -24.59 -12.88 -25.95
C VAL A 273 -23.52 -11.92 -25.42
N GLY A 274 -22.26 -12.37 -25.48
CA GLY A 274 -21.09 -11.54 -25.23
C GLY A 274 -20.97 -10.35 -26.19
N PRO A 275 -19.96 -9.48 -26.02
CA PRO A 275 -19.95 -8.09 -26.49
C PRO A 275 -19.85 -7.86 -28.02
N GLY A 276 -20.14 -8.86 -28.86
CA GLY A 276 -19.84 -8.85 -30.30
C GLY A 276 -21.02 -9.02 -31.26
N ASN A 277 -22.28 -9.09 -30.82
CA ASN A 277 -23.41 -9.27 -31.74
C ASN A 277 -24.11 -7.95 -32.06
N LEU A 278 -23.70 -7.33 -33.18
CA LEU A 278 -24.39 -6.22 -33.83
C LEU A 278 -25.64 -6.74 -34.56
N GLY A 279 -26.81 -6.58 -33.93
CA GLY A 279 -28.09 -6.69 -34.63
C GLY A 279 -28.46 -5.34 -35.24
N LEU A 280 -28.50 -5.26 -36.57
CA LEU A 280 -28.92 -4.06 -37.28
C LEU A 280 -30.38 -4.25 -37.72
N SER A 281 -31.32 -3.68 -36.97
CA SER A 281 -32.73 -3.67 -37.33
C SER A 281 -33.08 -2.34 -37.99
N VAL A 282 -33.34 -2.36 -39.29
CA VAL A 282 -33.92 -1.20 -39.98
C VAL A 282 -35.43 -1.36 -39.97
N ASN A 283 -36.13 -0.47 -39.30
CA ASN A 283 -37.59 -0.43 -39.28
C ASN A 283 -38.04 0.73 -40.18
N LEU A 284 -38.49 0.39 -41.38
CA LEU A 284 -39.13 1.35 -42.28
C LEU A 284 -40.63 1.26 -42.05
N ASN A 285 -41.19 2.28 -41.39
CA ASN A 285 -42.63 2.52 -41.40
C ASN A 285 -42.97 3.25 -42.71
N LEU A 286 -43.74 2.60 -43.57
CA LEU A 286 -44.42 3.20 -44.71
C LEU A 286 -45.91 3.33 -44.38
#